data_AF-A0A1M4WS40-F1
#
_entry.id   AF-A0A1M4WS40-F1
#
_cell.length_a   1.000
_cell.length_b   1.000
_cell.length_c   1.000
_cell.angle_alpha   90.00
_cell.angle_beta   90.00
_cell.angle_gamma   90.00
#
_symmetry.space_group_name_H-M   'P 1'
#
loop_
_entity.id
_entity.type
_entity.pdbx_description
1 polymer ?
#
loop_
_entity_poly.entity_id
_entity_poly.type
_entity_poly.pdbx_seq_one_letter_code
_entity_poly.pdbx_strand_id
1 'polypeptide(L)'
;MLNIEESAGYQRIFKKGVEKGIQQGMEKGLEKGMEKGRQETLRETVLKLLHKKFKKIPRPYVDKIRSLDEYALGLILDNIFEINTLSDLEEYL
;
A
#
# COMPACT_ATOMS: atom_id res chain seq x y z
N MET A 1 37.78 4.92 -37.55
CA MET A 1 36.39 5.27 -37.19
C MET A 1 36.43 5.94 -35.82
N LEU A 2 35.78 7.09 -35.64
CA LEU A 2 35.62 7.69 -34.31
C LEU A 2 34.61 6.86 -33.51
N ASN A 3 35.01 6.36 -32.34
CA ASN A 3 34.11 5.64 -31.44
C ASN A 3 33.13 6.66 -30.82
N ILE A 4 31.88 6.65 -31.29
CA ILE A 4 30.84 7.59 -30.84
C ILE A 4 30.60 7.44 -29.33
N GLU A 5 30.79 6.24 -28.79
CA GLU A 5 30.62 5.95 -27.37
C GLU A 5 31.68 6.64 -26.50
N GLU A 6 32.87 6.90 -27.05
CA GLU A 6 33.96 7.63 -26.38
C GLU A 6 33.81 9.15 -26.51
N SER A 7 32.89 9.62 -27.36
CA SER A 7 32.65 11.05 -27.51
C SER A 7 32.12 11.65 -26.20
N ALA A 8 32.65 12.81 -25.81
CA ALA A 8 32.23 13.50 -24.60
C ALA A 8 30.72 13.82 -24.59
N GLY A 9 30.12 14.04 -25.77
CA GLY A 9 28.69 14.24 -25.94
C GLY A 9 27.88 13.00 -25.57
N TYR A 10 28.27 11.83 -26.09
CA TYR A 10 27.61 10.57 -25.78
C TYR A 10 27.74 10.21 -24.30
N GLN A 11 28.94 10.28 -23.74
CA GLN A 11 29.18 10.01 -22.31
C GLN A 11 28.33 10.91 -21.41
N ARG A 12 28.18 12.19 -21.76
CA ARG A 12 27.33 13.13 -21.00
C ARG A 12 25.85 12.79 -21.10
N ILE A 13 25.36 12.42 -22.28
CA ILE A 13 23.94 12.05 -22.46
C ILE A 13 23.65 10.73 -21.74
N PHE A 14 24.52 9.73 -21.90
CA PHE A 14 24.40 8.43 -21.25
C PHE A 14 24.38 8.58 -19.72
N LYS A 15 25.35 9.31 -19.15
CA LYS A 15 25.40 9.58 -17.71
C LYS A 15 24.12 10.25 -17.20
N LYS A 16 23.65 11.29 -17.90
CA LYS A 16 22.36 11.95 -17.57
C LYS A 16 21.17 11.01 -17.69
N GLY A 17 21.16 10.12 -18.68
CA GLY A 17 20.11 9.12 -18.87
C GLY A 17 20.06 8.13 -17.71
N VAL A 18 21.23 7.61 -17.30
CA VAL A 18 21.36 6.70 -16.16
C VAL A 18 20.95 7.40 -14.86
N GLU A 19 21.45 8.61 -14.59
CA GLU A 19 21.09 9.40 -13.41
C GLU A 19 19.57 9.63 -13.32
N LYS A 20 18.94 10.05 -14.44
CA LYS A 20 17.48 10.22 -14.50
C LYS A 20 16.73 8.91 -14.30
N GLY A 21 17.20 7.82 -14.91
CA GLY A 21 16.59 6.50 -14.77
C GLY A 21 16.61 6.00 -13.32
N ILE A 22 17.74 6.17 -12.63
CA ILE A 22 17.89 5.83 -11.21
C ILE A 22 16.96 6.70 -10.37
N GLN A 23 16.95 8.01 -10.58
CA GLN A 23 16.11 8.93 -9.82
C GLN A 23 14.62 8.57 -9.98
N GLN A 24 14.14 8.39 -11.22
CA GLN A 24 12.76 8.00 -11.48
C GLN A 24 12.40 6.62 -10.91
N GLY A 25 13.34 5.67 -10.97
CA GLY A 25 13.17 4.34 -10.37
C GLY A 25 13.02 4.40 -8.86
N MET A 26 13.85 5.22 -8.20
CA MET A 26 13.82 5.42 -6.75
C MET A 26 12.55 6.15 -6.30
N GLU A 27 12.14 7.21 -6.99
CA GLU A 27 10.90 7.94 -6.71
C GLU A 27 9.67 7.02 -6.80
N LYS A 28 9.53 6.28 -7.91
CA LYS A 28 8.43 5.32 -8.08
C LYS A 28 8.47 4.18 -7.08
N GLY A 29 9.65 3.71 -6.72
CA GLY A 29 9.84 2.66 -5.72
C GLY A 29 9.40 3.11 -4.32
N LEU A 30 9.79 4.33 -3.94
CA LEU A 30 9.42 4.93 -2.66
C LEU A 30 7.91 5.16 -2.58
N GLU A 31 7.30 5.74 -3.61
CA GLU A 31 5.86 6.02 -3.66
C GLU A 31 5.04 4.73 -3.48
N LYS A 32 5.33 3.70 -4.29
CA LYS A 32 4.66 2.39 -4.18
C LYS A 32 4.89 1.71 -2.83
N GLY A 33 6.10 1.83 -2.28
CA GLY A 33 6.44 1.29 -0.97
C GLY A 33 5.64 1.95 0.15
N MET A 34 5.53 3.27 0.12
CA MET A 34 4.75 4.03 1.10
C MET A 34 3.26 3.75 0.99
N GLU A 35 2.71 3.70 -0.23
CA GLU A 35 1.29 3.38 -0.45
C GLU A 35 0.94 1.98 0.07
N LYS A 36 1.76 0.97 -0.30
CA LYS A 36 1.57 -0.41 0.17
C LYS A 36 1.67 -0.51 1.69
N GLY A 37 2.67 0.14 2.30
CA GLY A 37 2.85 0.15 3.75
C GLY A 37 1.68 0.80 4.49
N ARG A 38 1.11 1.88 3.94
CA ARG A 38 -0.08 2.53 4.49
C ARG A 38 -1.31 1.63 4.44
N GLN A 39 -1.54 0.96 3.31
CA GLN A 39 -2.67 0.02 3.15
C GLN A 39 -2.54 -1.20 4.06
N GLU A 40 -1.37 -1.80 4.17
CA GLU A 40 -1.12 -2.93 5.07
C GLU A 40 -1.33 -2.51 6.54
N THR A 41 -0.82 -1.34 6.94
CA THR A 41 -0.99 -0.82 8.30
C THR A 41 -2.46 -0.55 8.65
N LEU A 42 -3.23 0.03 7.72
CA LEU A 42 -4.66 0.27 7.90
C LEU A 42 -5.41 -1.06 8.13
N ARG A 43 -5.14 -2.05 7.27
CA ARG A 43 -5.74 -3.39 7.34
C ARG A 43 -5.43 -4.09 8.67
N GLU A 44 -4.17 -4.07 9.10
CA GLU A 44 -3.75 -4.65 10.38
C GLU A 44 -4.39 -3.94 11.57
N THR A 45 -4.51 -2.61 11.50
CA THR A 45 -5.16 -1.80 12.54
C THR A 45 -6.62 -2.17 12.69
N VAL A 46 -7.38 -2.25 11.59
CA VAL A 46 -8.78 -2.68 11.58
C VAL A 46 -8.92 -4.07 12.21
N LEU A 47 -8.13 -5.05 11.74
CA LEU A 47 -8.18 -6.42 12.27
C LEU A 47 -7.87 -6.49 13.76
N LYS A 48 -6.88 -5.70 14.22
CA LYS A 48 -6.47 -5.64 15.62
C LYS A 48 -7.56 -5.03 16.50
N LEU A 49 -8.21 -3.96 16.05
CA LEU A 49 -9.31 -3.32 16.79
C LEU A 49 -10.53 -4.24 16.87
N LEU A 50 -10.93 -4.84 15.76
CA LEU A 50 -12.03 -5.81 15.74
C LEU A 50 -11.72 -7.02 16.64
N HIS A 51 -10.47 -7.51 16.65
CA HIS A 51 -10.09 -8.62 17.55
C HIS A 51 -10.20 -8.22 19.01
N LYS A 52 -9.80 -7.00 19.36
CA LYS A 52 -9.96 -6.47 20.72
C LYS A 52 -11.43 -6.34 21.11
N LYS A 53 -12.29 -5.90 20.18
CA LYS A 53 -13.72 -5.69 20.42
C LYS A 53 -14.47 -7.02 20.58
N PHE A 54 -14.28 -7.94 19.65
CA PHE A 54 -15.04 -9.19 19.58
C PHE A 54 -14.39 -10.38 20.28
N LYS A 55 -13.11 -10.26 20.70
CA LYS A 55 -12.25 -11.32 21.25
C LYS A 55 -11.94 -12.47 20.27
N LYS A 56 -12.94 -12.95 19.53
CA LYS A 56 -12.83 -13.94 18.46
C LYS A 56 -13.60 -13.45 17.24
N ILE A 57 -12.93 -13.42 16.09
CA ILE A 57 -13.55 -13.15 14.81
C ILE A 57 -13.52 -14.44 13.98
N PRO A 58 -14.64 -14.91 13.41
CA PRO A 58 -14.63 -16.08 12.54
C PRO A 58 -13.75 -15.82 11.31
N ARG A 59 -13.01 -16.85 10.88
CA ARG A 59 -12.06 -16.79 9.76
C ARG A 59 -12.64 -16.13 8.48
N PRO A 60 -13.90 -16.42 8.06
CA PRO A 60 -14.49 -15.79 6.88
C PRO A 60 -14.49 -14.26 6.93
N TYR A 61 -14.72 -13.64 8.10
CA TYR A 61 -14.69 -12.19 8.24
C TYR A 61 -13.26 -11.65 8.13
N VAL A 62 -12.29 -12.34 8.71
CA VAL A 62 -10.86 -11.97 8.60
C VAL A 62 -10.41 -11.99 7.14
N ASP A 63 -10.81 -13.01 6.38
CA ASP A 63 -10.44 -13.15 4.98
C ASP A 63 -11.10 -12.07 4.11
N LYS A 64 -12.38 -11.74 4.36
CA LYS A 64 -13.05 -10.59 3.71
C LYS A 64 -12.33 -9.26 3.99
N ILE A 65 -12.03 -8.97 5.26
CA ILE A 65 -11.28 -7.75 5.65
C ILE A 65 -9.91 -7.71 4.97
N ARG A 66 -9.28 -8.85 4.72
CA ARG A 66 -7.99 -8.94 4.00
C ARG A 66 -8.09 -8.72 2.50
N SER A 67 -9.27 -8.83 1.90
CA SER A 67 -9.51 -8.49 0.51
C SER A 67 -10.06 -7.08 0.30
N LEU A 68 -10.52 -6.40 1.35
CA LEU A 68 -11.06 -5.04 1.24
C LEU A 68 -10.03 -4.04 0.72
N ASP A 69 -10.53 -3.04 0.00
CA ASP A 69 -9.77 -1.88 -0.39
C ASP A 69 -9.60 -0.90 0.78
N GLU A 70 -8.83 0.16 0.55
CA GLU A 70 -8.54 1.16 1.58
C GLU A 70 -9.78 1.92 2.04
N TYR A 71 -10.74 2.14 1.15
CA TYR A 71 -11.95 2.90 1.44
C TYR A 71 -12.86 2.13 2.41
N ALA A 72 -13.15 0.87 2.12
CA ALA A 72 -13.95 0.02 3.00
C ALA A 72 -13.27 -0.19 4.36
N LEU A 73 -11.94 -0.39 4.38
CA LEU A 73 -11.18 -0.45 5.63
C LEU A 73 -11.28 0.87 6.43
N GLY A 74 -11.24 2.02 5.75
CA GLY A 74 -11.45 3.33 6.35
C GLY A 74 -12.82 3.45 7.00
N LEU A 75 -13.89 3.04 6.30
CA LEU A 75 -15.25 3.06 6.86
C LEU A 75 -15.37 2.19 8.11
N ILE A 76 -14.77 0.99 8.12
CA ILE A 76 -14.76 0.13 9.31
C ILE A 76 -14.01 0.79 10.46
N LEU A 77 -12.88 1.44 10.18
CA LEU A 77 -12.09 2.14 11.19
C LEU A 77 -12.88 3.32 11.79
N ASP A 78 -13.51 4.12 10.95
CA ASP A 78 -14.28 5.30 11.37
C ASP A 78 -15.51 4.93 12.19
N ASN A 79 -16.14 3.79 11.90
CA ASN A 79 -17.34 3.29 12.58
C ASN A 79 -17.04 2.18 13.60
N ILE A 80 -15.79 2.03 14.03
CA ILE A 80 -15.36 0.89 14.87
C ILE A 80 -16.10 0.83 16.22
N PHE A 81 -16.58 1.97 16.74
CA PHE A 81 -17.29 2.05 18.00
C PHE A 81 -18.78 1.73 17.85
N GLU A 82 -19.32 1.96 16.66
CA GLU A 82 -20.71 1.73 16.25
C GLU A 82 -20.95 0.27 15.85
N ILE A 83 -19.92 -0.43 15.35
CA ILE A 83 -19.96 -1.86 15.00
C ILE A 83 -19.96 -2.70 16.27
N ASN A 84 -21.13 -3.00 16.85
CA ASN A 84 -21.29 -3.67 18.14
C ASN A 84 -21.47 -5.19 18.02
N THR A 85 -21.84 -5.67 16.84
CA THR A 85 -21.99 -7.09 16.53
C THR A 85 -21.25 -7.48 15.24
N LEU A 86 -21.08 -8.78 15.00
CA LEU A 86 -20.58 -9.26 13.72
C LEU A 86 -21.55 -8.99 12.55
N SER A 87 -22.85 -8.82 12.84
CA SER A 87 -23.85 -8.47 11.83
C SER A 87 -23.65 -7.03 11.36
N ASP A 88 -23.38 -6.11 12.28
CA ASP A 88 -23.13 -4.69 11.95
C ASP A 88 -21.90 -4.55 11.03
N LEU A 89 -20.91 -5.44 11.21
CA LEU A 89 -19.73 -5.47 10.36
C LEU A 89 -20.06 -5.86 8.91
N GLU A 90 -21.10 -6.66 8.66
CA GLU A 90 -21.46 -7.10 7.31
C GLU A 90 -21.88 -5.96 6.38
N GLU A 91 -22.32 -4.83 6.93
CA GLU A 91 -22.67 -3.63 6.15
C GLU A 91 -21.44 -3.01 5.46
N TYR A 92 -20.23 -3.41 5.86
CA TYR A 92 -18.95 -2.87 5.39
C TYR A 92 -18.08 -3.88 4.62
N LEU A 93 -18.51 -5.14 4.50
CA LEU A 93 -17.74 -6.25 3.92
C LEU A 93 -18.17 -6.61 2.50
#